data_AF-A0A7Y2IWE6-F1
#
_entry.id   AF-A0A7Y2IWE6-F1
#
_cell.length_a   1.000
_cell.length_b   1.000
_cell.length_c   1.000
_cell.angle_alpha   90.00
_cell.angle_beta   90.00
_cell.angle_gamma   90.00
#
_symmetry.space_group_name_H-M   'P 1'
#
loop_
_entity.id
_entity.type
_entity.pdbx_description
1 polymer ?
#
loop_
_entity_poly.entity_id
_entity_poly.type
_entity_poly.pdbx_seq_one_letter_code
_entity_poly.pdbx_strand_id
1 'polypeptide(L)'
;MIEIAMGSAVLVVLVLALTGLVILARNVLVPSRPATVTVNGTTKLNTETGNTLLSSLLDNDILVPSACAGAGTCGLCRVQVTEGGPAPLPVEAARLPPADLRAGYHLACQVTLRADLSVSVPDDLLAAEAFECRVVSVRALTPLIREVTLELPEGDLHNLFAGAFVQITAPPFALDYAQIDVPAEHRATWEPLQGLSVSSGAPCTRAYSIANRPDDTSANRIVLDIRLALPPPSVPDAPPGIVSSWLFARQPGDSVSVAGPFGTFRLQDTDREMVLLGGGVGMAPLRAMLFDALERQTTQRKISFWFGARSRTDLLYAEELAALAERHANFDWTVALSDPEPDDDWDGATGFIHTIVWERYLRDHPAPEECEYYLCGPPLMIAAVLKMLDDLGVEPDHIFNDDFGV
;
A
#
# COMPACT_ATOMS: atom_id res chain seq x y z
N MET A 1 -4.86 14.02 54.69
CA MET A 1 -4.15 13.24 53.65
C MET A 1 -4.43 11.75 53.75
N ILE A 2 -4.34 11.12 54.92
CA ILE A 2 -4.62 9.68 55.10
C ILE A 2 -6.07 9.31 54.72
N GLU A 3 -7.07 10.07 55.17
CA GLU A 3 -8.49 9.79 54.85
C GLU A 3 -8.79 9.87 53.34
N ILE A 4 -8.19 10.84 52.64
CA ILE A 4 -8.33 11.00 51.19
C ILE A 4 -7.65 9.83 50.47
N ALA A 5 -6.43 9.44 50.89
CA ALA A 5 -5.72 8.30 50.30
C ALA A 5 -6.48 6.98 50.53
N MET A 6 -7.05 6.79 51.71
CA MET A 6 -7.82 5.58 52.06
C MET A 6 -9.15 5.53 51.31
N GLY A 7 -9.85 6.65 51.17
CA GLY A 7 -11.07 6.75 50.35
C GLY A 7 -10.81 6.45 48.88
N SER A 8 -9.74 7.00 48.30
CA SER A 8 -9.32 6.70 46.93
C SER A 8 -8.94 5.23 46.74
N ALA A 9 -8.23 4.63 47.70
CA ALA A 9 -7.87 3.20 47.64
C ALA A 9 -9.11 2.30 47.66
N VAL A 10 -10.10 2.58 48.51
CA VAL A 10 -11.36 1.82 48.56
C VAL A 10 -12.12 1.94 47.25
N LEU A 11 -12.19 3.14 46.66
CA LEU A 11 -12.83 3.35 45.36
C LEU A 11 -12.13 2.55 44.26
N VAL A 12 -10.80 2.60 44.19
CA VAL A 12 -10.01 1.84 43.21
C VAL A 12 -10.24 0.33 43.36
N VAL A 13 -10.22 -0.19 44.59
CA VAL A 13 -10.48 -1.62 44.86
C VAL A 13 -11.89 -2.00 44.44
N LEU A 14 -12.90 -1.18 44.73
CA LEU A 14 -14.29 -1.45 44.39
C LEU A 14 -14.51 -1.45 42.87
N VAL A 15 -13.88 -0.51 42.16
CA VAL A 15 -13.88 -0.46 40.69
C VAL A 15 -13.18 -1.70 40.12
N LEU A 16 -11.97 -2.03 40.58
CA LEU A 16 -11.25 -3.23 40.12
C LEU A 16 -12.03 -4.52 40.39
N ALA A 17 -12.70 -4.63 41.54
CA ALA A 17 -13.54 -5.77 41.88
C ALA A 17 -14.77 -5.88 40.97
N LEU A 18 -15.45 -4.76 40.70
CA LEU A 18 -16.60 -4.74 39.79
C LEU A 18 -16.18 -5.09 38.36
N THR A 19 -15.07 -4.52 37.88
CA THR A 19 -14.52 -4.83 36.55
C THR A 19 -14.12 -6.30 36.46
N GLY A 20 -13.46 -6.83 37.49
CA GLY A 20 -13.12 -8.26 37.59
C GLY A 20 -14.34 -9.17 37.56
N LEU A 21 -15.41 -8.81 38.27
CA LEU A 21 -16.68 -9.54 38.26
C LEU A 21 -17.32 -9.55 36.87
N VAL A 22 -17.32 -8.41 36.16
CA VAL A 22 -17.85 -8.30 34.80
C VAL A 22 -17.05 -9.15 33.81
N ILE A 23 -15.71 -9.12 33.89
CA ILE A 23 -14.84 -9.96 33.04
C ILE A 23 -15.09 -11.44 33.31
N LEU A 24 -15.19 -11.84 34.58
CA LEU A 24 -15.49 -13.22 34.97
C LEU A 24 -16.87 -13.65 34.45
N ALA A 25 -17.89 -12.82 34.62
CA ALA A 25 -19.23 -13.09 34.13
C ALA A 25 -19.25 -13.23 32.60
N ARG A 26 -18.52 -12.39 31.86
CA ARG A 26 -18.38 -12.50 30.40
C ARG A 26 -17.74 -13.83 29.99
N ASN A 27 -16.64 -14.22 30.63
CA ASN A 27 -15.94 -15.48 30.32
C ASN A 27 -16.79 -16.73 30.59
N VAL A 28 -17.66 -16.67 31.61
CA VAL A 28 -18.56 -17.79 31.95
C VAL A 28 -19.80 -17.82 31.05
N LEU A 29 -20.37 -16.67 30.71
CA LEU A 29 -21.63 -16.58 29.96
C LEU A 29 -21.44 -16.62 28.44
N VAL A 30 -20.27 -16.21 27.94
CA VAL A 30 -19.93 -16.21 26.50
C VAL A 30 -18.61 -16.96 26.30
N PRO A 31 -18.56 -18.28 26.54
CA PRO A 31 -17.34 -19.05 26.33
C PRO A 31 -17.00 -19.11 24.83
N SER A 32 -15.73 -18.92 24.51
CA SER A 32 -15.18 -19.23 23.19
C SER A 32 -15.45 -20.70 22.88
N ARG A 33 -16.09 -20.96 21.75
CA ARG A 33 -16.32 -22.32 21.26
C ARG A 33 -15.32 -22.62 20.15
N PRO A 34 -14.88 -23.88 20.00
CA PRO A 34 -14.16 -24.30 18.81
C PRO A 34 -14.99 -23.97 17.56
N ALA A 35 -14.35 -23.38 16.57
CA ALA A 35 -14.90 -23.12 15.26
C ALA A 35 -13.90 -23.60 14.20
N THR A 36 -14.42 -24.06 13.07
CA THR A 36 -13.60 -24.50 11.94
C THR A 36 -13.75 -23.53 10.79
N VAL A 37 -12.62 -23.03 10.28
CA VAL A 37 -12.60 -22.29 9.01
C VAL A 37 -12.12 -23.24 7.91
N THR A 38 -12.97 -23.48 6.90
CA THR A 38 -12.62 -24.33 5.76
C THR A 38 -12.15 -23.45 4.60
N VAL A 39 -10.89 -23.58 4.20
CA VAL A 39 -10.27 -22.84 3.11
C VAL A 39 -10.26 -23.68 1.84
N ASN A 40 -10.78 -23.14 0.74
CA ASN A 40 -10.82 -23.77 -0.59
C ASN A 40 -11.44 -25.19 -0.59
N GLY A 41 -12.32 -25.49 0.37
CA GLY A 41 -13.01 -26.77 0.50
C GLY A 41 -12.15 -27.95 1.01
N THR A 42 -10.85 -27.76 1.21
CA THR A 42 -9.89 -28.84 1.53
C THR A 42 -9.21 -28.64 2.87
N THR A 43 -8.68 -27.44 3.11
CA THR A 43 -7.89 -27.13 4.31
C THR A 43 -8.81 -26.71 5.44
N LYS A 44 -8.75 -27.40 6.59
CA LYS A 44 -9.54 -27.07 7.78
C LYS A 44 -8.63 -26.46 8.85
N LEU A 45 -8.94 -25.23 9.22
CA LEU A 45 -8.22 -24.48 10.23
C LEU A 45 -9.00 -24.54 11.55
N ASN A 46 -8.32 -24.93 12.62
CA ASN A 46 -8.91 -24.94 13.95
C ASN A 46 -8.76 -23.55 14.56
N THR A 47 -9.88 -22.97 14.96
CA THR A 47 -9.89 -21.65 15.58
C THR A 47 -11.00 -21.55 16.62
N GLU A 48 -11.20 -20.36 17.18
CA GLU A 48 -12.18 -20.11 18.23
C GLU A 48 -13.16 -19.03 17.82
N THR A 49 -14.42 -19.17 18.23
CA THR A 49 -15.41 -18.10 18.09
C THR A 49 -14.96 -16.86 18.86
N GLY A 50 -15.15 -15.68 18.28
CA GLY A 50 -14.72 -14.40 18.85
C GLY A 50 -13.46 -13.83 18.19
N ASN A 51 -12.65 -14.68 17.54
CA ASN A 51 -11.54 -14.22 16.70
C ASN A 51 -12.05 -13.62 15.39
N THR A 52 -11.23 -12.74 14.80
CA THR A 52 -11.48 -12.25 13.44
C THR A 52 -11.05 -13.30 12.43
N LEU A 53 -11.69 -13.33 11.26
CA LEU A 53 -11.27 -14.21 10.18
C LEU A 53 -9.81 -13.94 9.78
N LEU A 54 -9.37 -12.68 9.79
CA LEU A 54 -7.96 -12.33 9.52
C LEU A 54 -7.01 -12.98 10.54
N SER A 55 -7.25 -12.83 11.84
CA SER A 55 -6.40 -13.45 12.87
C SER A 55 -6.39 -14.97 12.72
N SER A 56 -7.55 -15.59 12.46
CA SER A 56 -7.62 -17.04 12.29
C SER A 56 -6.86 -17.55 11.07
N LEU A 57 -6.81 -16.77 9.98
CA LEU A 57 -6.01 -17.10 8.80
C LEU A 57 -4.50 -16.93 9.08
N LEU A 58 -4.12 -15.80 9.68
CA LEU A 58 -2.72 -15.50 10.02
C LEU A 58 -2.13 -16.50 11.05
N ASP A 59 -2.90 -16.86 12.08
CA ASP A 59 -2.48 -17.83 13.11
C ASP A 59 -2.28 -19.26 12.56
N ASN A 60 -2.77 -19.52 11.35
CA ASN A 60 -2.62 -20.80 10.64
C ASN A 60 -1.77 -20.62 9.36
N ASP A 61 -0.85 -19.67 9.36
CA ASP A 61 0.14 -19.44 8.30
C ASP A 61 -0.44 -19.06 6.91
N ILE A 62 -1.69 -18.56 6.87
CA ILE A 62 -2.27 -17.99 5.63
C ILE A 62 -2.11 -16.47 5.66
N LEU A 63 -1.15 -15.97 4.88
CA LEU A 63 -0.80 -14.56 4.83
C LEU A 63 -1.79 -13.76 3.98
N VAL A 64 -2.85 -13.28 4.63
CA VAL A 64 -3.76 -12.30 4.02
C VAL A 64 -3.24 -10.88 4.27
N PRO A 65 -3.02 -10.06 3.21
CA PRO A 65 -2.43 -8.74 3.38
C PRO A 65 -3.33 -7.81 4.19
N SER A 66 -2.72 -7.08 5.10
CA SER A 66 -3.39 -6.10 5.96
C SER A 66 -2.45 -4.96 6.35
N ALA A 67 -2.67 -3.77 5.77
CA ALA A 67 -1.85 -2.59 6.08
C ALA A 67 -2.40 -1.75 7.25
N CYS A 68 -3.71 -1.87 7.55
CA CYS A 68 -4.39 -1.09 8.58
C CYS A 68 -4.48 -1.79 9.95
N ALA A 69 -3.78 -2.91 10.14
CA ALA A 69 -3.82 -3.72 11.36
C ALA A 69 -5.26 -4.07 11.81
N GLY A 70 -6.15 -4.30 10.85
CA GLY A 70 -7.54 -4.67 11.11
C GLY A 70 -8.50 -3.52 11.43
N ALA A 71 -8.12 -2.26 11.17
CA ALA A 71 -9.04 -1.12 11.29
C ALA A 71 -10.15 -1.09 10.21
N GLY A 72 -10.08 -1.94 9.19
CA GLY A 72 -11.07 -1.99 8.11
C GLY A 72 -10.96 -0.85 7.09
N THR A 73 -9.83 -0.14 7.05
CA THR A 73 -9.67 1.06 6.20
C THR A 73 -8.89 0.82 4.91
N CYS A 74 -8.01 -0.18 4.86
CA CYS A 74 -7.14 -0.40 3.69
C CYS A 74 -7.75 -1.27 2.58
N GLY A 75 -8.83 -2.02 2.85
CA GLY A 75 -9.45 -2.92 1.86
C GLY A 75 -8.66 -4.18 1.47
N LEU A 76 -7.37 -4.29 1.84
CA LEU A 76 -6.46 -5.36 1.38
C LEU A 76 -6.86 -6.78 1.84
N CYS A 77 -7.44 -6.93 3.03
CA CYS A 77 -7.74 -8.24 3.60
C CYS A 77 -9.01 -8.88 3.01
N ARG A 78 -9.22 -8.70 1.70
CA ARG A 78 -10.37 -9.17 0.96
C ARG A 78 -10.32 -10.68 0.80
N VAL A 79 -11.38 -11.36 1.23
CA VAL A 79 -11.55 -12.81 1.10
C VAL A 79 -12.99 -13.11 0.71
N GLN A 80 -13.22 -14.17 -0.06
CA GLN A 80 -14.57 -14.60 -0.38
C GLN A 80 -15.08 -15.55 0.69
N VAL A 81 -16.21 -15.26 1.29
CA VAL A 81 -16.90 -16.17 2.22
C VAL A 81 -17.95 -16.94 1.43
N THR A 82 -17.76 -18.25 1.29
CA THR A 82 -18.65 -19.10 0.49
C THR A 82 -19.83 -19.60 1.31
N GLU A 83 -19.64 -19.86 2.60
CA GLU A 83 -20.70 -20.33 3.51
C GLU A 83 -20.50 -19.78 4.93
N GLY A 84 -21.62 -19.53 5.63
CA GLY A 84 -21.61 -19.11 7.05
C GLY A 84 -21.27 -17.64 7.31
N GLY A 85 -21.13 -16.83 6.26
CA GLY A 85 -20.76 -15.42 6.36
C GLY A 85 -21.82 -14.52 6.99
N PRO A 86 -21.41 -13.43 7.70
CA PRO A 86 -22.34 -12.41 8.16
C PRO A 86 -22.87 -11.57 6.99
N ALA A 87 -23.91 -10.78 7.22
CA ALA A 87 -24.28 -9.73 6.27
C ALA A 87 -23.16 -8.67 6.19
N PRO A 88 -22.90 -8.09 5.00
CA PRO A 88 -21.88 -7.05 4.83
C PRO A 88 -22.07 -5.88 5.80
N LEU A 89 -20.99 -5.46 6.43
CA LEU A 89 -20.96 -4.32 7.33
C LEU A 89 -20.81 -2.99 6.55
N PRO A 90 -21.25 -1.85 7.11
CA PRO A 90 -21.08 -0.55 6.46
C PRO A 90 -19.61 -0.20 6.15
N VAL A 91 -18.68 -0.65 6.98
CA VAL A 91 -17.22 -0.48 6.75
C VAL A 91 -16.76 -1.23 5.49
N GLU A 92 -17.35 -2.38 5.20
CA GLU A 92 -17.06 -3.16 4.00
C GLU A 92 -17.66 -2.48 2.77
N ALA A 93 -18.88 -1.96 2.88
CA ALA A 93 -19.53 -1.21 1.80
C ALA A 93 -18.80 0.08 1.41
N ALA A 94 -18.01 0.65 2.31
CA ALA A 94 -17.17 1.81 2.02
C ALA A 94 -15.87 1.46 1.28
N ARG A 95 -15.49 0.18 1.21
CA ARG A 95 -14.19 -0.26 0.67
C ARG A 95 -14.28 -1.31 -0.43
N LEU A 96 -15.37 -2.05 -0.49
CA LEU A 96 -15.59 -3.09 -1.49
C LEU A 96 -16.67 -2.66 -2.49
N PRO A 97 -16.44 -2.86 -3.80
CA PRO A 97 -17.45 -2.66 -4.83
C PRO A 97 -18.76 -3.41 -4.54
N PRO A 98 -19.93 -2.89 -4.95
CA PRO A 98 -21.21 -3.58 -4.76
C PRO A 98 -21.27 -4.97 -5.42
N ALA A 99 -20.54 -5.19 -6.52
CA ALA A 99 -20.44 -6.49 -7.17
C ALA A 99 -19.75 -7.53 -6.27
N ASP A 100 -18.69 -7.11 -5.59
CA ASP A 100 -17.91 -7.96 -4.69
C ASP A 100 -18.72 -8.38 -3.47
N LEU A 101 -19.45 -7.44 -2.86
CA LEU A 101 -20.33 -7.73 -1.73
C LEU A 101 -21.42 -8.74 -2.13
N ARG A 102 -21.98 -8.62 -3.34
CA ARG A 102 -22.96 -9.60 -3.86
C ARG A 102 -22.34 -10.96 -4.13
N ALA A 103 -21.07 -11.00 -4.51
CA ALA A 103 -20.30 -12.24 -4.71
C ALA A 103 -19.79 -12.87 -3.40
N GLY A 104 -20.12 -12.28 -2.24
CA GLY A 104 -19.74 -12.80 -0.92
C GLY A 104 -18.32 -12.41 -0.49
N TYR A 105 -17.74 -11.37 -1.07
CA TYR A 105 -16.46 -10.84 -0.57
C TYR A 105 -16.66 -10.02 0.70
N HIS A 106 -15.75 -10.25 1.64
CA HIS A 106 -15.69 -9.59 2.93
C HIS A 106 -14.28 -9.13 3.26
N LEU A 107 -14.17 -8.19 4.19
CA LEU A 107 -12.91 -7.83 4.83
C LEU A 107 -12.66 -8.80 5.98
N ALA A 108 -11.67 -9.69 5.84
CA ALA A 108 -11.33 -10.71 6.84
C ALA A 108 -11.12 -10.11 8.25
N CYS A 109 -10.61 -8.88 8.35
CA CYS A 109 -10.41 -8.24 9.65
C CYS A 109 -11.70 -7.79 10.35
N GLN A 110 -12.80 -7.63 9.61
CA GLN A 110 -14.09 -7.17 10.15
C GLN A 110 -15.07 -8.33 10.38
N VAL A 111 -14.80 -9.52 9.83
CA VAL A 111 -15.60 -10.72 10.05
C VAL A 111 -15.21 -11.38 11.36
N THR A 112 -16.09 -11.32 12.37
CA THR A 112 -15.92 -12.07 13.62
C THR A 112 -16.54 -13.46 13.49
N LEU A 113 -15.78 -14.50 13.83
CA LEU A 113 -16.24 -15.88 13.80
C LEU A 113 -17.26 -16.15 14.91
N ARG A 114 -18.46 -16.56 14.51
CA ARG A 114 -19.56 -16.96 15.44
C ARG A 114 -19.90 -18.44 15.36
N ALA A 115 -19.54 -19.09 14.26
CA ALA A 115 -19.73 -20.50 13.95
C ALA A 115 -18.71 -20.90 12.87
N ASP A 116 -18.76 -22.16 12.44
CA ASP A 116 -17.98 -22.64 11.30
C ASP A 116 -18.26 -21.83 10.03
N LEU A 117 -17.21 -21.60 9.24
CA LEU A 117 -17.23 -20.72 8.08
C LEU A 117 -16.38 -21.31 6.96
N SER A 118 -16.82 -21.16 5.72
CA SER A 118 -16.05 -21.57 4.54
C SER A 118 -15.60 -20.34 3.76
N VAL A 119 -14.34 -20.32 3.34
CA VAL A 119 -13.74 -19.22 2.60
C VAL A 119 -13.00 -19.72 1.36
N SER A 120 -12.99 -18.88 0.33
CA SER A 120 -12.08 -19.02 -0.80
C SER A 120 -10.97 -17.97 -0.71
N VAL A 121 -9.74 -18.46 -0.73
CA VAL A 121 -8.50 -17.68 -0.67
C VAL A 121 -7.73 -17.96 -1.97
N PRO A 122 -7.33 -16.92 -2.72
CA PRO A 122 -6.52 -17.09 -3.94
C PRO A 122 -5.21 -17.85 -3.66
N ASP A 123 -4.78 -18.67 -4.62
CA ASP A 123 -3.56 -19.49 -4.50
C ASP A 123 -2.31 -18.64 -4.25
N ASP A 124 -2.24 -17.43 -4.84
CA ASP A 124 -1.16 -16.47 -4.62
C ASP A 124 -1.00 -16.09 -3.13
N LEU A 125 -2.09 -16.03 -2.36
CA LEU A 125 -2.04 -15.73 -0.92
C LEU A 125 -1.67 -16.95 -0.08
N LEU A 126 -1.99 -18.16 -0.55
CA LEU A 126 -1.59 -19.41 0.09
C LEU A 126 -0.09 -19.70 -0.08
N ALA A 127 0.50 -19.20 -1.17
CA ALA A 127 1.91 -19.33 -1.49
C ALA A 127 2.78 -18.17 -0.96
N ALA A 128 2.18 -17.14 -0.34
CA ALA A 128 2.93 -16.02 0.18
C ALA A 128 3.75 -16.43 1.42
N GLU A 129 5.02 -16.05 1.45
CA GLU A 129 5.94 -16.36 2.54
C GLU A 129 6.54 -15.09 3.15
N ALA A 130 7.01 -15.21 4.39
CA ALA A 130 7.77 -14.17 5.06
C ALA A 130 9.27 -14.52 5.01
N PHE A 131 10.09 -13.57 4.59
CA PHE A 131 11.52 -13.72 4.39
C PHE A 131 12.29 -12.49 4.86
N GLU A 132 13.54 -12.70 5.26
CA GLU A 132 14.46 -11.63 5.66
C GLU A 132 15.31 -11.19 4.46
N CYS A 133 15.17 -9.93 4.08
CA CYS A 133 15.96 -9.31 3.03
C CYS A 133 17.12 -8.49 3.60
N ARG A 134 18.17 -8.31 2.82
CA ARG A 134 19.29 -7.41 3.14
C ARG A 134 19.18 -6.11 2.35
N VAL A 135 19.36 -4.96 3.00
CA VAL A 135 19.41 -3.67 2.30
C VAL A 135 20.68 -3.59 1.46
N VAL A 136 20.55 -3.43 0.14
CA VAL A 136 21.66 -3.27 -0.81
C VAL A 136 22.04 -1.81 -0.93
N SER A 137 21.05 -0.95 -1.12
CA SER A 137 21.24 0.48 -1.32
C SER A 137 20.04 1.26 -0.81
N VAL A 138 20.31 2.50 -0.39
CA VAL A 138 19.30 3.51 -0.05
C VAL A 138 19.69 4.79 -0.76
N ARG A 139 18.84 5.26 -1.67
CA ARG A 139 19.07 6.46 -2.47
C ARG A 139 17.95 7.46 -2.21
N ALA A 140 18.29 8.71 -1.88
CA ALA A 140 17.31 9.78 -1.86
C ALA A 140 16.94 10.12 -3.30
N LEU A 141 15.65 10.03 -3.63
CA LEU A 141 15.12 10.47 -4.93
C LEU A 141 14.63 11.92 -4.84
N THR A 142 14.04 12.28 -3.69
CA THR A 142 13.59 13.63 -3.35
C THR A 142 13.86 13.86 -1.86
N PRO A 143 13.62 15.07 -1.32
CA PRO A 143 13.74 15.30 0.12
C PRO A 143 12.92 14.34 0.98
N LEU A 144 11.77 13.87 0.49
CA LEU A 144 10.83 13.05 1.27
C LEU A 144 10.56 11.67 0.65
N ILE A 145 11.29 11.27 -0.39
CA ILE A 145 11.17 9.95 -1.02
C ILE A 145 12.54 9.29 -1.14
N ARG A 146 12.64 8.04 -0.70
CA ARG A 146 13.83 7.19 -0.86
C ARG A 146 13.52 5.96 -1.67
N GLU A 147 14.43 5.62 -2.56
CA GLU A 147 14.52 4.30 -3.16
C GLU A 147 15.29 3.39 -2.19
N VAL A 148 14.69 2.27 -1.81
CA VAL A 148 15.32 1.23 -0.99
C VAL A 148 15.39 -0.04 -1.83
N THR A 149 16.60 -0.51 -2.11
CA THR A 149 16.82 -1.79 -2.79
C THR A 149 17.14 -2.85 -1.77
N LEU A 150 16.39 -3.95 -1.80
CA LEU A 150 16.55 -5.10 -0.93
C LEU A 150 16.98 -6.32 -1.77
N GLU A 151 17.95 -7.06 -1.28
CA GLU A 151 18.35 -8.37 -1.80
C GLU A 151 17.55 -9.45 -1.08
N LEU A 152 16.89 -10.28 -1.88
CA LEU A 152 16.12 -11.43 -1.44
C LEU A 152 17.06 -12.59 -1.07
N PRO A 153 16.66 -13.50 -0.15
CA PRO A 153 17.42 -14.72 0.10
C PRO A 153 17.55 -15.60 -1.16
N GLU A 154 18.53 -16.51 -1.16
CA GLU A 154 18.69 -17.50 -2.24
C GLU A 154 17.52 -18.49 -2.21
N GLY A 155 16.71 -18.48 -3.27
CA GLY A 155 15.46 -19.22 -3.32
C GLY A 155 14.30 -18.32 -2.91
N ASP A 156 13.27 -18.34 -3.76
CA ASP A 156 11.94 -17.77 -3.54
C ASP A 156 11.77 -16.27 -3.75
N LEU A 157 11.41 -15.94 -4.98
CA LEU A 157 10.13 -15.32 -5.32
C LEU A 157 9.73 -15.73 -6.76
N HIS A 158 9.29 -16.97 -6.95
CA HIS A 158 8.88 -17.49 -8.27
C HIS A 158 7.71 -16.74 -8.92
N ASN A 159 7.01 -15.90 -8.14
CA ASN A 159 5.79 -15.20 -8.54
C ASN A 159 5.90 -13.67 -8.45
N LEU A 160 7.10 -13.08 -8.45
CA LEU A 160 7.21 -11.62 -8.55
C LEU A 160 6.67 -11.16 -9.91
N PHE A 161 5.73 -10.22 -9.90
CA PHE A 161 5.16 -9.64 -11.12
C PHE A 161 5.11 -8.10 -11.01
N ALA A 162 5.10 -7.44 -12.16
CA ALA A 162 5.02 -5.99 -12.22
C ALA A 162 3.65 -5.48 -11.74
N GLY A 163 3.67 -4.57 -10.77
CA GLY A 163 2.49 -4.11 -10.04
C GLY A 163 2.19 -4.85 -8.74
N ALA A 164 3.02 -5.85 -8.37
CA ALA A 164 2.96 -6.45 -7.05
C ALA A 164 3.40 -5.48 -5.95
N PHE A 165 2.99 -5.76 -4.71
CA PHE A 165 3.49 -5.12 -3.50
C PHE A 165 3.97 -6.14 -2.48
N VAL A 166 4.74 -5.69 -1.51
CA VAL A 166 5.16 -6.48 -0.35
C VAL A 166 4.73 -5.81 0.94
N GLN A 167 4.67 -6.57 2.02
CA GLN A 167 4.49 -6.04 3.36
C GLN A 167 5.84 -6.00 4.09
N ILE A 168 6.24 -4.82 4.56
CA ILE A 168 7.44 -4.65 5.39
C ILE A 168 7.03 -4.55 6.84
N THR A 169 7.70 -5.32 7.70
CA THR A 169 7.51 -5.29 9.15
C THR A 169 8.70 -4.64 9.84
N ALA A 170 8.48 -3.48 10.45
CA ALA A 170 9.44 -2.85 11.34
C ALA A 170 9.37 -3.53 12.73
N PRO A 171 10.48 -4.02 13.30
CA PRO A 171 10.53 -4.50 14.67
C PRO A 171 10.36 -3.34 15.67
N PRO A 172 10.19 -3.59 16.98
CA PRO A 172 10.20 -2.54 17.99
C PRO A 172 11.47 -1.68 17.91
N PHE A 173 11.31 -0.36 17.92
CA PHE A 173 12.42 0.59 17.77
C PHE A 173 12.09 1.95 18.39
N ALA A 174 13.13 2.77 18.58
CA ALA A 174 13.01 4.20 18.82
C ALA A 174 14.00 4.92 17.91
N LEU A 175 13.56 6.00 17.27
CA LEU A 175 14.31 6.76 16.27
C LEU A 175 14.12 8.24 16.51
N ASP A 176 15.23 8.95 16.52
CA ASP A 176 15.28 10.41 16.43
C ASP A 176 15.61 10.78 14.97
N TYR A 177 14.90 11.74 14.40
CA TYR A 177 15.13 12.16 13.01
C TYR A 177 16.53 12.75 12.80
N ALA A 178 17.19 13.23 13.86
CA ALA A 178 18.59 13.64 13.82
C ALA A 178 19.58 12.51 13.49
N GLN A 179 19.15 11.25 13.58
CA GLN A 179 19.96 10.08 13.24
C GLN A 179 19.83 9.68 11.76
N ILE A 180 18.89 10.26 11.03
CA ILE A 180 18.66 9.94 9.63
C ILE A 180 19.71 10.66 8.77
N ASP A 181 20.44 9.91 7.95
CA ASP A 181 21.40 10.47 7.01
C ASP A 181 20.67 11.19 5.87
N VAL A 182 20.96 12.47 5.65
CA VAL A 182 20.29 13.34 4.68
C VAL A 182 21.33 13.99 3.75
N PRO A 183 21.19 13.84 2.42
CA PRO A 183 22.05 14.50 1.45
C PRO A 183 22.09 16.02 1.65
N ALA A 184 23.25 16.64 1.36
CA ALA A 184 23.46 18.07 1.57
C ALA A 184 22.40 18.95 0.89
N GLU A 185 21.99 18.57 -0.32
CA GLU A 185 20.96 19.23 -1.14
C GLU A 185 19.55 19.23 -0.52
N HIS A 186 19.24 18.31 0.41
CA HIS A 186 17.93 18.23 1.05
C HIS A 186 17.92 18.76 2.49
N ARG A 187 19.06 19.24 3.01
CA ARG A 187 19.20 19.69 4.41
C ARG A 187 18.25 20.82 4.78
N ALA A 188 18.02 21.76 3.87
CA ALA A 188 17.11 22.89 4.11
C ALA A 188 15.67 22.41 4.40
N THR A 189 15.19 21.40 3.65
CA THR A 189 13.88 20.78 3.87
C THR A 189 13.83 19.98 5.17
N TRP A 190 14.96 19.40 5.58
CA TRP A 190 15.06 18.51 6.74
C TRP A 190 15.32 19.21 8.07
N GLU A 191 15.90 20.42 8.07
CA GLU A 191 16.17 21.21 9.27
C GLU A 191 14.97 21.30 10.23
N PRO A 192 13.74 21.65 9.78
CA PRO A 192 12.58 21.69 10.68
C PRO A 192 12.13 20.30 11.17
N LEU A 193 12.56 19.23 10.52
CA LEU A 193 12.17 17.85 10.86
C LEU A 193 13.09 17.21 11.91
N GLN A 194 14.25 17.81 12.18
CA GLN A 194 15.26 17.25 13.10
C GLN A 194 14.76 17.12 14.55
N GLY A 195 13.71 17.84 14.94
CA GLY A 195 13.10 17.74 16.27
C GLY A 195 12.08 16.60 16.42
N LEU A 196 11.79 15.86 15.35
CA LEU A 196 10.81 14.77 15.37
C LEU A 196 11.44 13.47 15.89
N SER A 197 10.63 12.69 16.60
CA SER A 197 10.99 11.35 17.03
C SER A 197 9.80 10.41 16.88
N VAL A 198 10.10 9.12 16.74
CA VAL A 198 9.10 8.07 16.61
C VAL A 198 9.59 6.82 17.32
N SER A 199 8.68 6.12 17.99
CA SER A 199 8.97 4.82 18.58
C SER A 199 7.79 3.89 18.43
N SER A 200 8.07 2.59 18.42
CA SER A 200 7.06 1.55 18.49
C SER A 200 7.52 0.45 19.44
N GLY A 201 6.68 0.10 20.40
CA GLY A 201 6.91 -1.01 21.32
C GLY A 201 6.55 -2.38 20.76
N ALA A 202 5.90 -2.43 19.59
CA ALA A 202 5.46 -3.65 18.93
C ALA A 202 5.82 -3.64 17.43
N PRO A 203 5.95 -4.82 16.78
CA PRO A 203 6.11 -4.89 15.35
C PRO A 203 5.00 -4.15 14.59
N CYS A 204 5.35 -3.43 13.54
CA CYS A 204 4.42 -2.67 12.71
C CYS A 204 4.62 -2.98 11.23
N THR A 205 3.55 -3.36 10.55
CA THR A 205 3.60 -3.79 9.15
C THR A 205 2.91 -2.79 8.22
N ARG A 206 3.52 -2.47 7.06
CA ARG A 206 2.92 -1.64 6.01
C ARG A 206 3.20 -2.21 4.62
N ALA A 207 2.29 -1.96 3.69
CA ALA A 207 2.42 -2.37 2.30
C ALA A 207 3.25 -1.33 1.51
N TYR A 208 4.11 -1.81 0.61
CA TYR A 208 4.91 -1.01 -0.31
C TYR A 208 4.94 -1.68 -1.68
N SER A 209 4.53 -0.96 -2.71
CA SER A 209 4.54 -1.44 -4.10
C SER A 209 5.96 -1.57 -4.63
N ILE A 210 6.18 -2.60 -5.45
CA ILE A 210 7.48 -2.92 -6.02
C ILE A 210 7.72 -2.07 -7.27
N ALA A 211 8.89 -1.45 -7.33
CA ALA A 211 9.33 -0.55 -8.40
C ALA A 211 10.28 -1.21 -9.41
N ASN A 212 10.47 -2.53 -9.36
CA ASN A 212 11.48 -3.26 -10.12
C ASN A 212 11.47 -3.01 -11.63
N ARG A 213 12.66 -2.97 -12.22
CA ARG A 213 12.88 -3.30 -13.62
C ARG A 213 13.12 -4.80 -13.80
N PRO A 214 13.08 -5.31 -15.05
CA PRO A 214 13.46 -6.69 -15.35
C PRO A 214 14.85 -7.08 -14.83
N ASP A 215 15.83 -6.17 -14.92
CA ASP A 215 17.19 -6.39 -14.42
C ASP A 215 17.26 -6.51 -12.90
N ASP A 216 16.46 -5.73 -12.17
CA ASP A 216 16.40 -5.78 -10.70
C ASP A 216 15.84 -7.14 -10.25
N THR A 217 14.82 -7.63 -10.95
CA THR A 217 14.24 -8.97 -10.73
C THR A 217 15.24 -10.08 -11.06
N SER A 218 15.96 -9.95 -12.18
CA SER A 218 17.00 -10.91 -12.60
C SER A 218 18.18 -10.98 -11.62
N ALA A 219 18.42 -9.89 -10.89
CA ALA A 219 19.43 -9.79 -9.84
C ALA A 219 18.93 -10.24 -8.45
N ASN A 220 17.74 -10.85 -8.35
CA ASN A 220 17.11 -11.27 -7.10
C ASN A 220 16.93 -10.13 -6.08
N ARG A 221 16.43 -8.98 -6.56
CA ARG A 221 16.20 -7.79 -5.74
C ARG A 221 14.76 -7.30 -5.82
N ILE A 222 14.34 -6.58 -4.80
CA ILE A 222 13.15 -5.73 -4.83
C ILE A 222 13.55 -4.27 -4.58
N VAL A 223 12.98 -3.37 -5.38
CA VAL A 223 13.17 -1.91 -5.29
C VAL A 223 11.86 -1.30 -4.81
N LEU A 224 11.92 -0.40 -3.84
CA LEU A 224 10.76 0.21 -3.22
C LEU A 224 10.93 1.73 -3.12
N ASP A 225 9.87 2.48 -3.45
CA ASP A 225 9.83 3.93 -3.27
C ASP A 225 9.09 4.28 -1.99
N ILE A 226 9.84 4.72 -0.99
CA ILE A 226 9.33 5.00 0.35
C ILE A 226 9.11 6.50 0.48
N ARG A 227 7.86 6.91 0.67
CA ARG A 227 7.53 8.29 1.08
C ARG A 227 7.59 8.40 2.60
N LEU A 228 8.26 9.42 3.11
CA LEU A 228 8.23 9.74 4.53
C LEU A 228 6.86 10.31 4.91
N ALA A 229 6.11 9.57 5.73
CA ALA A 229 4.83 10.03 6.27
C ALA A 229 5.09 10.98 7.45
N LEU A 230 5.11 12.28 7.17
CA LEU A 230 5.19 13.33 8.19
C LEU A 230 3.83 13.53 8.89
N PRO A 231 3.82 14.10 10.10
CA PRO A 231 2.59 14.53 10.75
C PRO A 231 1.72 15.40 9.82
N PRO A 232 0.43 15.07 9.64
CA PRO A 232 -0.45 15.86 8.79
C PRO A 232 -0.62 17.28 9.38
N PRO A 233 -0.44 18.36 8.59
CA PRO A 233 -0.56 19.74 9.09
C PRO A 233 -1.93 20.06 9.70
N SER A 234 -2.97 19.33 9.30
CA SER A 234 -4.35 19.50 9.77
C SER A 234 -4.62 18.86 11.14
N VAL A 235 -3.71 18.05 11.67
CA VAL A 235 -3.88 17.37 12.96
C VAL A 235 -2.72 17.74 13.88
N PRO A 236 -2.93 18.70 14.82
CA PRO A 236 -1.91 19.07 15.79
C PRO A 236 -1.42 17.85 16.58
N ASP A 237 -0.11 17.81 16.84
CA ASP A 237 0.57 16.78 17.64
C ASP A 237 0.43 15.33 17.14
N ALA A 238 -0.01 15.14 15.89
CA ALA A 238 -0.03 13.81 15.29
C ALA A 238 1.40 13.23 15.21
N PRO A 239 1.60 11.95 15.54
CA PRO A 239 2.92 11.33 15.47
C PRO A 239 3.35 11.14 14.00
N PRO A 240 4.67 11.11 13.72
CA PRO A 240 5.17 10.70 12.42
C PRO A 240 4.84 9.24 12.10
N GLY A 241 4.87 8.89 10.81
CA GLY A 241 4.59 7.53 10.35
C GLY A 241 5.67 6.53 10.77
N ILE A 242 5.25 5.44 11.42
CA ILE A 242 6.16 4.46 12.05
C ILE A 242 7.08 3.77 11.04
N VAL A 243 6.52 3.01 10.09
CA VAL A 243 7.31 2.15 9.19
C VAL A 243 8.10 2.97 8.16
N SER A 244 7.53 4.07 7.63
CA SER A 244 8.25 4.95 6.73
C SER A 244 9.47 5.58 7.39
N SER A 245 9.37 6.01 8.66
CA SER A 245 10.50 6.59 9.39
C SER A 245 11.58 5.55 9.66
N TRP A 246 11.18 4.34 10.04
CA TRP A 246 12.10 3.21 10.23
C TRP A 246 12.86 2.87 8.95
N LEU A 247 12.17 2.83 7.81
CA LEU A 247 12.77 2.61 6.49
C LEU A 247 13.74 3.73 6.10
N PHE A 248 13.41 4.99 6.41
CA PHE A 248 14.31 6.13 6.17
C PHE A 248 15.60 6.05 6.96
N ALA A 249 15.61 5.37 8.11
CA ALA A 249 16.82 5.18 8.91
C ALA A 249 17.65 3.95 8.49
N ARG A 250 17.22 3.16 7.49
CA ARG A 250 17.97 1.98 7.04
C ARG A 250 19.25 2.37 6.30
N GLN A 251 20.25 1.52 6.43
CA GLN A 251 21.52 1.62 5.71
C GLN A 251 21.86 0.30 5.01
N PRO A 252 22.73 0.33 3.98
CA PRO A 252 23.23 -0.88 3.36
C PRO A 252 23.76 -1.88 4.39
N GLY A 253 23.27 -3.11 4.31
CA GLY A 253 23.61 -4.23 5.19
C GLY A 253 22.62 -4.51 6.31
N ASP A 254 21.64 -3.64 6.56
CA ASP A 254 20.54 -3.89 7.50
C ASP A 254 19.63 -5.03 7.04
N SER A 255 18.97 -5.70 7.99
CA SER A 255 17.94 -6.72 7.72
C SER A 255 16.55 -6.07 7.70
N VAL A 256 15.70 -6.52 6.79
CA VAL A 256 14.30 -6.09 6.64
C VAL A 256 13.40 -7.30 6.49
N SER A 257 12.41 -7.42 7.36
CA SER A 257 11.41 -8.47 7.30
C SER A 257 10.34 -8.12 6.26
N VAL A 258 10.17 -8.99 5.28
CA VAL A 258 9.30 -8.81 4.12
C VAL A 258 8.36 -10.00 3.99
N ALA A 259 7.09 -9.76 3.67
CA ALA A 259 6.14 -10.80 3.28
C ALA A 259 5.52 -10.46 1.92
N GLY A 260 5.33 -11.45 1.06
CA GLY A 260 4.75 -11.25 -0.27
C GLY A 260 5.25 -12.25 -1.31
N PRO A 261 5.02 -11.98 -2.61
CA PRO A 261 4.42 -10.77 -3.17
C PRO A 261 2.89 -10.84 -3.11
N PHE A 262 2.24 -9.68 -3.10
CA PHE A 262 0.79 -9.54 -3.08
C PHE A 262 0.30 -8.65 -4.22
N GLY A 263 -1.00 -8.70 -4.47
CA GLY A 263 -1.69 -7.75 -5.34
C GLY A 263 -2.27 -8.38 -6.61
N THR A 264 -3.16 -7.61 -7.23
CA THR A 264 -3.82 -7.96 -8.49
C THR A 264 -3.65 -6.87 -9.54
N PHE A 265 -2.94 -5.78 -9.20
CA PHE A 265 -2.65 -4.70 -10.12
C PHE A 265 -1.62 -5.20 -11.13
N ARG A 266 -2.09 -5.56 -12.33
CA ARG A 266 -1.31 -6.15 -13.42
C ARG A 266 -1.78 -5.59 -14.75
N LEU A 267 -0.87 -5.53 -15.71
CA LEU A 267 -1.24 -5.27 -17.10
C LEU A 267 -2.15 -6.38 -17.61
N GLN A 268 -3.19 -6.00 -18.34
CA GLN A 268 -4.09 -6.95 -18.99
C GLN A 268 -3.47 -7.50 -20.27
N ASP A 269 -3.76 -8.76 -20.56
CA ASP A 269 -3.33 -9.44 -21.79
C ASP A 269 -4.27 -9.08 -22.95
N THR A 270 -4.12 -7.85 -23.44
CA THR A 270 -4.88 -7.29 -24.58
C THR A 270 -3.97 -6.44 -25.47
N ASP A 271 -4.49 -6.04 -26.63
CA ASP A 271 -3.83 -5.11 -27.55
C ASP A 271 -4.30 -3.65 -27.39
N ARG A 272 -5.05 -3.33 -26.33
CA ARG A 272 -5.60 -1.98 -26.10
C ARG A 272 -4.50 -0.96 -25.82
N GLU A 273 -4.72 0.30 -26.17
CA GLU A 273 -3.80 1.38 -25.77
C GLU A 273 -3.70 1.47 -24.24
N MET A 274 -2.50 1.74 -23.70
CA MET A 274 -2.26 1.90 -22.26
C MET A 274 -2.04 3.37 -21.90
N VAL A 275 -2.82 3.86 -20.94
CA VAL A 275 -2.69 5.21 -20.38
C VAL A 275 -2.39 5.11 -18.89
N LEU A 276 -1.14 5.35 -18.52
CA LEU A 276 -0.68 5.32 -17.13
C LEU A 276 -0.78 6.73 -16.54
N LEU A 277 -1.35 6.86 -15.34
CA LEU A 277 -1.40 8.14 -14.62
C LEU A 277 -0.86 7.99 -13.20
N GLY A 278 0.22 8.71 -12.91
CA GLY A 278 0.98 8.59 -11.67
C GLY A 278 1.16 9.90 -10.91
N GLY A 279 1.36 9.77 -9.60
CA GLY A 279 1.80 10.89 -8.76
C GLY A 279 2.50 10.44 -7.49
N GLY A 280 3.55 11.17 -7.08
CA GLY A 280 4.37 10.80 -5.93
C GLY A 280 4.89 9.36 -6.02
N VAL A 281 4.84 8.62 -4.91
CA VAL A 281 5.27 7.21 -4.85
C VAL A 281 4.38 6.23 -5.62
N GLY A 282 3.27 6.69 -6.21
CA GLY A 282 2.55 5.90 -7.22
C GLY A 282 3.38 5.62 -8.47
N MET A 283 4.53 6.28 -8.59
CA MET A 283 5.59 5.94 -9.55
C MET A 283 6.01 4.48 -9.47
N ALA A 284 6.15 3.89 -8.27
CA ALA A 284 6.71 2.56 -8.09
C ALA A 284 6.02 1.46 -8.94
N PRO A 285 4.71 1.17 -8.76
CA PRO A 285 4.07 0.11 -9.51
C PRO A 285 3.95 0.44 -11.01
N LEU A 286 3.75 1.71 -11.36
CA LEU A 286 3.63 2.15 -12.75
C LEU A 286 4.96 2.03 -13.50
N ARG A 287 6.08 2.38 -12.85
CA ARG A 287 7.43 2.16 -13.37
C ARG A 287 7.68 0.67 -13.58
N ALA A 288 7.36 -0.17 -12.61
CA ALA A 288 7.52 -1.61 -12.77
C ALA A 288 6.74 -2.17 -13.97
N MET A 289 5.47 -1.79 -14.12
CA MET A 289 4.65 -2.19 -15.26
C MET A 289 5.19 -1.70 -16.60
N LEU A 290 5.62 -0.44 -16.65
CA LEU A 290 6.13 0.17 -17.87
C LEU A 290 7.40 -0.52 -18.37
N PHE A 291 8.36 -0.74 -17.47
CA PHE A 291 9.60 -1.44 -17.81
C PHE A 291 9.35 -2.91 -18.16
N ASP A 292 8.43 -3.57 -17.46
CA ASP A 292 8.01 -4.94 -17.79
C ASP A 292 7.42 -5.02 -19.20
N ALA A 293 6.52 -4.10 -19.55
CA ALA A 293 5.88 -4.03 -20.86
C ALA A 293 6.87 -3.77 -21.99
N LEU A 294 7.76 -2.78 -21.82
CA LEU A 294 8.64 -2.30 -22.88
C LEU A 294 9.91 -3.15 -23.03
N GLU A 295 10.53 -3.59 -21.93
CA GLU A 295 11.83 -4.25 -21.97
C GLU A 295 11.73 -5.78 -21.86
N ARG A 296 10.80 -6.33 -21.06
CA ARG A 296 10.63 -7.80 -20.94
C ARG A 296 9.63 -8.35 -21.95
N GLN A 297 8.44 -7.76 -22.05
CA GLN A 297 7.39 -8.22 -22.95
C GLN A 297 7.54 -7.67 -24.38
N THR A 298 8.31 -6.59 -24.56
CA THR A 298 8.54 -5.93 -25.85
C THR A 298 7.25 -5.55 -26.58
N THR A 299 6.26 -5.08 -25.83
CA THR A 299 4.93 -4.78 -26.37
C THR A 299 4.98 -3.73 -27.48
N GLN A 300 4.08 -3.88 -28.45
CA GLN A 300 3.87 -2.92 -29.53
C GLN A 300 2.65 -2.01 -29.29
N ARG A 301 1.96 -2.21 -28.16
CA ARG A 301 0.84 -1.36 -27.74
C ARG A 301 1.31 0.08 -27.61
N LYS A 302 0.47 1.03 -27.97
CA LYS A 302 0.72 2.44 -27.68
C LYS A 302 0.62 2.66 -26.17
N ILE A 303 1.59 3.36 -25.60
CA ILE A 303 1.69 3.63 -24.17
C ILE A 303 1.89 5.13 -23.99
N SER A 304 1.11 5.74 -23.10
CA SER A 304 1.39 7.10 -22.62
C SER A 304 1.44 7.10 -21.11
N PHE A 305 2.47 7.72 -20.53
CA PHE A 305 2.60 7.87 -19.08
C PHE A 305 2.58 9.35 -18.69
N TRP A 306 1.62 9.68 -17.85
CA TRP A 306 1.32 11.03 -17.38
C TRP A 306 1.62 11.13 -15.89
N PHE A 307 2.60 11.93 -15.50
CA PHE A 307 3.01 12.04 -14.10
C PHE A 307 2.88 13.45 -13.54
N GLY A 308 2.17 13.54 -12.42
CA GLY A 308 2.04 14.78 -11.65
C GLY A 308 3.03 14.85 -10.50
N ALA A 309 3.78 15.95 -10.43
CA ALA A 309 4.58 16.32 -9.27
C ALA A 309 4.27 17.76 -8.86
N ARG A 310 4.74 18.17 -7.68
CA ARG A 310 4.53 19.53 -7.19
C ARG A 310 5.52 20.48 -7.86
N SER A 311 6.81 20.25 -7.64
CA SER A 311 7.92 20.99 -8.25
C SER A 311 8.94 20.04 -8.86
N ARG A 312 9.99 20.57 -9.50
CA ARG A 312 11.04 19.75 -10.15
C ARG A 312 11.78 18.84 -9.17
N THR A 313 11.98 19.30 -7.94
CA THR A 313 12.63 18.53 -6.85
C THR A 313 11.80 17.32 -6.41
N ASP A 314 10.50 17.30 -6.70
CA ASP A 314 9.59 16.19 -6.39
C ASP A 314 9.49 15.16 -7.54
N LEU A 315 10.25 15.32 -8.63
CA LEU A 315 10.24 14.39 -9.76
C LEU A 315 11.07 13.12 -9.49
N LEU A 316 10.47 11.99 -9.81
CA LEU A 316 11.08 10.67 -9.68
C LEU A 316 11.46 10.15 -11.06
N TYR A 317 12.67 9.62 -11.21
CA TYR A 317 13.13 8.90 -12.41
C TYR A 317 12.97 9.66 -13.74
N ALA A 318 12.89 10.99 -13.73
CA ALA A 318 12.53 11.78 -14.91
C ALA A 318 13.51 11.55 -16.09
N GLU A 319 14.81 11.52 -15.81
CA GLU A 319 15.84 11.25 -16.82
C GLU A 319 15.76 9.82 -17.38
N GLU A 320 15.49 8.84 -16.52
CA GLU A 320 15.35 7.43 -16.91
C GLU A 320 14.12 7.23 -17.81
N LEU A 321 12.98 7.85 -17.47
CA LEU A 321 11.74 7.76 -18.23
C LEU A 321 11.83 8.54 -19.55
N ALA A 322 12.52 9.68 -19.58
CA ALA A 322 12.80 10.40 -20.82
C ALA A 322 13.66 9.56 -21.77
N ALA A 323 14.74 8.94 -21.27
CA ALA A 323 15.57 8.03 -22.06
C ALA A 323 14.80 6.78 -22.53
N LEU A 324 13.82 6.31 -21.74
CA LEU A 324 12.95 5.22 -22.16
C LEU A 324 12.03 5.63 -23.32
N ALA A 325 11.45 6.84 -23.28
CA ALA A 325 10.63 7.39 -24.36
C ALA A 325 11.45 7.59 -25.66
N GLU A 326 12.70 8.01 -25.56
CA GLU A 326 13.59 8.11 -26.74
C GLU A 326 13.88 6.76 -27.40
N ARG A 327 13.95 5.68 -26.60
CA ARG A 327 14.25 4.32 -27.10
C ARG A 327 13.04 3.60 -27.69
N HIS A 328 11.82 3.96 -27.29
CA HIS A 328 10.60 3.25 -27.67
C HIS A 328 9.60 4.17 -28.36
N ALA A 329 9.48 4.03 -29.68
CA ALA A 329 8.61 4.88 -30.50
C ALA A 329 7.10 4.74 -30.20
N ASN A 330 6.69 3.69 -29.48
CA ASN A 330 5.32 3.46 -29.01
C ASN A 330 5.07 3.96 -27.57
N PHE A 331 6.03 4.66 -26.96
CA PHE A 331 5.92 5.18 -25.59
C PHE A 331 6.12 6.70 -25.53
N ASP A 332 5.13 7.40 -24.98
CA ASP A 332 5.17 8.82 -24.70
C ASP A 332 5.21 9.09 -23.19
N TRP A 333 6.10 10.00 -22.77
CA TRP A 333 6.27 10.42 -21.37
C TRP A 333 5.93 11.90 -21.22
N THR A 334 5.00 12.23 -20.31
CA THR A 334 4.62 13.62 -20.02
C THR A 334 4.56 13.88 -18.52
N VAL A 335 5.19 14.99 -18.11
CA VAL A 335 5.19 15.47 -16.74
C VAL A 335 4.41 16.78 -16.64
N ALA A 336 3.66 16.92 -15.54
CA ALA A 336 3.04 18.18 -15.15
C ALA A 336 3.45 18.58 -13.73
N LEU A 337 3.86 19.83 -13.55
CA LEU A 337 4.14 20.42 -12.24
C LEU A 337 2.95 21.26 -11.77
N SER A 338 2.38 20.96 -10.61
CA SER A 338 1.24 21.72 -10.08
C SER A 338 1.63 23.07 -9.48
N ASP A 339 2.85 23.18 -8.98
CA ASP A 339 3.38 24.36 -8.28
C ASP A 339 4.91 24.46 -8.52
N PRO A 340 5.33 24.72 -9.78
CA PRO A 340 6.76 24.84 -10.11
C PRO A 340 7.38 26.02 -9.35
N GLU A 341 8.57 25.80 -8.78
CA GLU A 341 9.30 26.87 -8.10
C GLU A 341 9.89 27.85 -9.13
N PRO A 342 10.07 29.14 -8.78
CA PRO A 342 10.63 30.13 -9.71
C PRO A 342 12.00 29.74 -10.30
N ASP A 343 12.78 28.95 -9.56
CA ASP A 343 14.11 28.51 -9.93
C ASP A 343 14.13 27.14 -10.65
N ASP A 344 12.97 26.51 -10.91
CA ASP A 344 12.89 25.18 -11.54
C ASP A 344 13.23 25.16 -13.04
N ASP A 345 13.30 26.35 -13.69
CA ASP A 345 13.46 26.54 -15.14
C ASP A 345 12.54 25.58 -15.94
N TRP A 346 11.26 25.56 -15.56
CA TRP A 346 10.27 24.63 -16.08
C TRP A 346 9.52 25.19 -17.28
N ASP A 347 9.72 24.58 -18.45
CA ASP A 347 9.04 24.89 -19.71
C ASP A 347 7.93 23.88 -20.08
N GLY A 348 7.76 22.84 -19.25
CA GLY A 348 6.79 21.77 -19.46
C GLY A 348 5.35 22.14 -19.08
N ALA A 349 4.50 21.12 -18.90
CA ALA A 349 3.11 21.34 -18.52
C ALA A 349 2.99 21.84 -17.07
N THR A 350 2.11 22.81 -16.82
CA THR A 350 1.82 23.33 -15.48
C THR A 350 0.36 23.13 -15.13
N GLY A 351 0.08 22.58 -13.95
CA GLY A 351 -1.26 22.26 -13.48
C GLY A 351 -1.36 20.81 -12.99
N PHE A 352 -2.58 20.38 -12.69
CA PHE A 352 -2.82 19.01 -12.24
C PHE A 352 -2.82 18.02 -13.42
N ILE A 353 -2.23 16.84 -13.22
CA ILE A 353 -2.01 15.89 -14.30
C ILE A 353 -3.29 15.44 -15.01
N HIS A 354 -4.40 15.26 -14.28
CA HIS A 354 -5.72 14.93 -14.85
C HIS A 354 -6.25 16.01 -15.80
N THR A 355 -5.94 17.29 -15.54
CA THR A 355 -6.29 18.38 -16.45
C THR A 355 -5.41 18.29 -17.69
N ILE A 356 -4.10 18.14 -17.52
CA ILE A 356 -3.13 18.11 -18.64
C ILE A 356 -3.39 16.96 -19.61
N VAL A 357 -3.60 15.74 -19.10
CA VAL A 357 -3.90 14.57 -19.95
C VAL A 357 -5.22 14.74 -20.70
N TRP A 358 -6.23 15.35 -20.06
CA TRP A 358 -7.49 15.65 -20.74
C TRP A 358 -7.30 16.68 -21.85
N GLU A 359 -6.65 17.80 -21.55
CA GLU A 359 -6.47 18.92 -22.48
C GLU A 359 -5.59 18.57 -23.68
N ARG A 360 -4.53 17.80 -23.46
CA ARG A 360 -3.51 17.52 -24.48
C ARG A 360 -3.74 16.22 -25.23
N TYR A 361 -4.58 15.33 -24.69
CA TYR A 361 -4.70 13.98 -25.23
C TYR A 361 -6.14 13.46 -25.27
N LEU A 362 -6.77 13.24 -24.11
CA LEU A 362 -8.03 12.48 -24.05
C LEU A 362 -9.23 13.21 -24.67
N ARG A 363 -9.27 14.54 -24.63
CA ARG A 363 -10.39 15.31 -25.21
C ARG A 363 -10.54 15.08 -26.72
N ASP A 364 -9.43 14.96 -27.43
CA ASP A 364 -9.39 14.80 -28.89
C ASP A 364 -9.12 13.33 -29.29
N HIS A 365 -9.06 12.42 -28.33
CA HIS A 365 -8.85 10.99 -28.58
C HIS A 365 -10.08 10.39 -29.28
N PRO A 366 -9.92 9.58 -30.35
CA PRO A 366 -11.06 9.09 -31.12
C PRO A 366 -11.94 8.08 -30.39
N ALA A 367 -11.38 7.34 -29.43
CA ALA A 367 -12.07 6.31 -28.65
C ALA A 367 -11.41 6.13 -27.26
N PRO A 368 -11.48 7.13 -26.35
CA PRO A 368 -10.87 7.04 -25.03
C PRO A 368 -11.43 5.89 -24.18
N GLU A 369 -12.65 5.46 -24.43
CA GLU A 369 -13.32 4.31 -23.79
C GLU A 369 -12.70 2.96 -24.15
N GLU A 370 -11.96 2.86 -25.25
CA GLU A 370 -11.30 1.62 -25.68
C GLU A 370 -9.88 1.46 -25.12
N CYS A 371 -9.36 2.47 -24.41
CA CYS A 371 -8.06 2.42 -23.74
C CYS A 371 -8.15 1.73 -22.37
N GLU A 372 -7.01 1.21 -21.90
CA GLU A 372 -6.83 0.74 -20.53
C GLU A 372 -6.09 1.77 -19.70
N TYR A 373 -6.62 2.06 -18.51
CA TYR A 373 -6.09 3.09 -17.62
C TYR A 373 -5.49 2.46 -16.38
N TYR A 374 -4.23 2.80 -16.08
CA TYR A 374 -3.49 2.29 -14.93
C TYR A 374 -3.13 3.46 -14.01
N LEU A 375 -3.74 3.50 -12.84
CA LEU A 375 -3.72 4.64 -11.93
C LEU A 375 -3.02 4.28 -10.63
N CYS A 376 -2.07 5.12 -10.19
CA CYS A 376 -1.52 5.01 -8.85
C CYS A 376 -0.99 6.36 -8.36
N GLY A 377 -1.39 6.80 -7.16
CA GLY A 377 -0.93 8.06 -6.59
C GLY A 377 -1.83 8.60 -5.48
N PRO A 378 -1.76 9.92 -5.18
CA PRO A 378 -2.49 10.50 -4.06
C PRO A 378 -4.02 10.37 -4.22
N PRO A 379 -4.79 10.21 -3.13
CA PRO A 379 -6.24 10.01 -3.20
C PRO A 379 -6.99 11.09 -3.99
N LEU A 380 -6.58 12.36 -3.85
CA LEU A 380 -7.19 13.47 -4.58
C LEU A 380 -6.93 13.39 -6.09
N MET A 381 -5.75 12.91 -6.50
CA MET A 381 -5.41 12.70 -7.89
C MET A 381 -6.27 11.57 -8.47
N ILE A 382 -6.30 10.42 -7.78
CA ILE A 382 -7.09 9.25 -8.21
C ILE A 382 -8.57 9.62 -8.34
N ALA A 383 -9.15 10.29 -7.34
CA ALA A 383 -10.55 10.73 -7.40
C ALA A 383 -10.84 11.66 -8.58
N ALA A 384 -9.94 12.60 -8.88
CA ALA A 384 -10.09 13.53 -10.00
C ALA A 384 -9.96 12.82 -11.36
N VAL A 385 -9.04 11.86 -11.49
CA VAL A 385 -8.88 11.05 -12.71
C VAL A 385 -10.08 10.14 -12.91
N LEU A 386 -10.53 9.43 -11.87
CA LEU A 386 -11.71 8.56 -11.95
C LEU A 386 -12.95 9.34 -12.39
N LYS A 387 -13.17 10.54 -11.83
CA LYS A 387 -14.25 11.42 -12.27
C LYS A 387 -14.10 11.82 -13.76
N MET A 388 -12.90 12.20 -14.18
CA MET A 388 -12.64 12.58 -15.57
C MET A 388 -12.91 11.40 -16.53
N LEU A 389 -12.51 10.18 -16.17
CA LEU A 389 -12.74 8.98 -16.97
C LEU A 389 -14.23 8.60 -17.04
N ASP A 390 -14.97 8.74 -15.94
CA ASP A 390 -16.43 8.58 -15.91
C ASP A 390 -17.13 9.60 -16.83
N ASP A 391 -16.72 10.88 -16.78
CA ASP A 391 -17.24 11.92 -17.67
C ASP A 391 -16.91 11.65 -19.16
N LEU A 392 -15.84 10.89 -19.45
CA LEU A 392 -15.46 10.42 -20.79
C LEU A 392 -16.17 9.13 -21.22
N GLY A 393 -16.95 8.49 -20.33
CA GLY A 393 -17.66 7.24 -20.62
C GLY A 393 -16.78 5.99 -20.57
N VAL A 394 -15.64 6.03 -19.88
CA VAL A 394 -14.77 4.85 -19.70
C VAL A 394 -15.42 3.90 -18.70
N GLU A 395 -15.61 2.64 -19.11
CA GLU A 395 -16.19 1.61 -18.25
C GLU A 395 -15.24 1.22 -17.10
N PRO A 396 -15.76 0.89 -15.90
CA PRO A 396 -14.92 0.52 -14.74
C PRO A 396 -13.96 -0.64 -15.00
N ASP A 397 -14.33 -1.58 -15.86
CA ASP A 397 -13.52 -2.76 -16.19
C ASP A 397 -12.26 -2.41 -17.03
N HIS A 398 -12.16 -1.17 -17.54
CA HIS A 398 -10.98 -0.66 -18.24
C HIS A 398 -10.07 0.20 -17.33
N ILE A 399 -10.44 0.36 -16.04
CA ILE A 399 -9.72 1.19 -15.09
C ILE A 399 -9.12 0.32 -13.97
N PHE A 400 -7.80 0.28 -13.92
CA PHE A 400 -7.03 -0.44 -12.92
C PHE A 400 -6.36 0.56 -12.00
N ASN A 401 -6.65 0.48 -10.70
CA ASN A 401 -6.17 1.41 -9.69
C ASN A 401 -5.53 0.66 -8.52
N ASP A 402 -4.34 1.10 -8.10
CA ASP A 402 -3.70 0.70 -6.86
C ASP A 402 -3.80 1.84 -5.82
N ASP A 403 -4.76 1.71 -4.90
CA ASP A 403 -5.01 2.67 -3.81
C ASP A 403 -4.25 2.26 -2.54
N PHE A 404 -3.30 3.10 -2.14
CA PHE A 404 -2.50 2.87 -0.93
C PHE A 404 -3.29 3.03 0.38
N GLY A 405 -4.56 3.44 0.32
CA GLY A 405 -5.49 3.43 1.46
C GLY A 405 -5.13 4.42 2.55
N VAL A 406 -4.49 5.54 2.19
CA VAL A 406 -3.99 6.60 3.09
C VAL A 406 -4.88 7.83 3.05
#